data_AF-A0A4V2X479-F1
#
_entry.id   AF-A0A4V2X479-F1
#
_cell.length_a   1.000
_cell.length_b   1.000
_cell.length_c   1.000
_cell.angle_alpha   90.00
_cell.angle_beta   90.00
_cell.angle_gamma   90.00
#
_symmetry.space_group_name_H-M   'P 1'
#
loop_
_entity.id
_entity.type
_entity.pdbx_description
1 polymer ?
#
loop_
_entity_poly.entity_id
_entity_poly.type
_entity_poly.pdbx_seq_one_letter_code
_entity_poly.pdbx_strand_id
1 'polypeptide(L)'
;MRGLQIRIAFASAKVMRVIDAEKAKSEFNEVLFEARQCGYDEYSFGMKVPPTMFLDEPQLLKAWRNGWNFHSEAEEMEHCPECNNQYGIPCSQHDY
;
A
#
# COMPACT_ATOMS: atom_id res chain seq x y z
N MET A 1 4.83 4.35 -17.56
CA MET A 1 5.15 3.02 -16.98
C MET A 1 4.74 3.05 -15.51
N ARG A 2 3.85 2.14 -15.07
CA ARG A 2 3.33 2.12 -13.69
C ARG A 2 4.47 1.97 -12.68
N GLY A 3 4.41 2.72 -11.58
CA GLY A 3 5.39 2.63 -10.48
C GLY A 3 6.79 3.16 -10.77
N LEU A 4 7.09 3.68 -11.97
CA LEU A 4 8.45 4.10 -12.31
C LEU A 4 8.94 5.27 -11.44
N GLN A 5 8.10 6.27 -11.17
CA GLN A 5 8.51 7.41 -10.34
C GLN A 5 8.78 6.99 -8.89
N ILE A 6 7.91 6.17 -8.31
CA ILE A 6 8.09 5.57 -6.97
C ILE A 6 9.39 4.74 -6.93
N ARG A 7 9.69 3.97 -7.98
CA ARG A 7 10.93 3.19 -8.08
C ARG A 7 12.18 4.07 -8.12
N ILE A 8 12.14 5.18 -8.86
CA ILE A 8 13.22 6.17 -8.92
C ILE A 8 13.42 6.81 -7.55
N ALA A 9 12.34 7.25 -6.89
CA ALA A 9 12.41 7.83 -5.56
C ALA A 9 13.01 6.86 -4.53
N PHE A 10 12.63 5.58 -4.59
CA PHE A 10 13.18 4.55 -3.71
C PHE A 10 14.68 4.30 -3.95
N ALA A 11 15.11 4.32 -5.22
CA ALA A 11 16.53 4.23 -5.56
C ALA A 11 17.30 5.46 -5.06
N SER A 12 16.73 6.65 -5.20
CA SER A 12 17.30 7.89 -4.66
C SER A 12 17.44 7.82 -3.14
N ALA A 13 16.45 7.32 -2.41
CA ALA A 13 16.52 7.15 -0.96
C ALA A 13 17.62 6.15 -0.54
N LYS A 14 17.85 5.08 -1.32
CA LYS A 14 18.98 4.16 -1.10
C LYS A 14 20.33 4.86 -1.23
N VAL A 15 20.48 5.75 -2.21
CA VAL A 15 21.69 6.56 -2.39
C VAL A 15 21.82 7.58 -1.25
N MET A 16 20.72 8.26 -0.90
CA MET A 16 20.69 9.24 0.18
C MET A 16 21.14 8.62 1.50
N ARG A 17 20.81 7.36 1.77
CA ARG A 17 21.26 6.67 2.99
C ARG A 17 22.78 6.62 3.16
N VAL A 18 23.53 6.67 2.06
CA VAL A 18 25.01 6.70 2.08
C VAL A 18 25.53 8.13 2.37
N ILE A 19 24.74 9.15 2.04
CA ILE A 19 25.10 10.57 2.16
C ILE A 19 24.62 11.14 3.52
N ASP A 20 23.34 10.92 3.83
CA ASP A 20 22.64 11.39 5.03
C ASP A 20 21.56 10.35 5.41
N ALA A 21 21.85 9.57 6.45
CA ALA A 21 20.98 8.49 6.89
C ALA A 21 19.67 8.98 7.52
N GLU A 22 19.65 10.16 8.16
CA GLU A 22 18.42 10.68 8.77
C GLU A 22 17.47 11.21 7.71
N LYS A 23 17.99 11.94 6.72
CA LYS A 23 17.19 12.37 5.57
C LYS A 23 16.65 11.17 4.80
N ALA A 24 17.46 10.15 4.57
CA ALA A 24 17.05 8.95 3.87
C ALA A 24 15.89 8.22 4.55
N LYS A 25 15.82 8.20 5.89
CA LYS A 25 14.68 7.61 6.62
C LYS A 25 13.36 8.29 6.25
N SER A 26 13.36 9.63 6.18
CA SER A 26 12.17 10.39 5.77
C SER A 26 11.76 10.06 4.34
N GLU A 27 12.74 10.05 3.41
CA GLU A 27 12.48 9.73 2.00
C GLU A 27 11.98 8.29 1.81
N PHE A 28 12.51 7.32 2.57
CA PHE A 28 12.01 5.95 2.58
C PHE A 28 10.57 5.86 3.08
N ASN A 29 10.21 6.59 4.14
CA ASN A 29 8.85 6.59 4.65
C ASN A 29 7.86 7.16 3.62
N GLU A 30 8.23 8.26 2.97
CA GLU A 30 7.42 8.91 1.94
C GLU A 30 7.18 7.98 0.75
N VAL A 31 8.24 7.40 0.17
CA VAL A 31 8.09 6.51 -1.00
C VAL A 31 7.35 5.21 -0.68
N LEU A 32 7.49 4.67 0.53
CA LEU A 32 6.71 3.49 0.95
C LEU A 32 5.24 3.85 1.18
N PHE A 33 4.95 5.05 1.68
CA PHE A 33 3.59 5.56 1.77
C PHE A 33 2.97 5.73 0.37
N GLU A 34 3.70 6.33 -0.57
CA GLU A 34 3.26 6.44 -1.96
C GLU A 34 3.02 5.08 -2.62
N ALA A 35 3.91 4.10 -2.40
CA ALA A 35 3.72 2.74 -2.90
C ALA A 35 2.45 2.08 -2.34
N ARG A 36 2.15 2.32 -1.05
CA ARG A 36 0.89 1.89 -0.42
C ARG A 36 -0.31 2.59 -1.03
N GLN A 37 -0.27 3.92 -1.18
CA GLN A 37 -1.35 4.69 -1.79
C GLN A 37 -1.61 4.23 -3.23
N CYS A 38 -0.54 3.96 -3.99
CA CYS A 38 -0.64 3.41 -5.34
C CYS A 38 -1.39 2.07 -5.37
N GLY A 39 -1.12 1.16 -4.42
CA GLY A 39 -1.85 -0.11 -4.33
C GLY A 39 -3.33 0.09 -3.95
N TYR A 40 -3.59 1.02 -3.05
CA TYR A 40 -4.96 1.39 -2.66
C TYR A 40 -5.76 1.93 -3.84
N ASP A 41 -5.21 2.89 -4.60
CA ASP A 41 -5.90 3.50 -5.74
C ASP A 41 -6.11 2.49 -6.88
N GLU A 42 -5.12 1.63 -7.11
CA GLU A 42 -5.17 0.62 -8.17
C GLU A 42 -6.19 -0.48 -7.92
N TYR A 43 -6.58 -0.73 -6.66
CA TYR A 43 -7.73 -1.58 -6.34
C TYR A 43 -9.01 -1.06 -6.98
N SER A 44 -9.30 0.25 -6.85
CA SER A 44 -10.49 0.87 -7.45
C SER A 44 -10.52 0.81 -8.98
N PHE A 45 -9.35 0.67 -9.61
CA PHE A 45 -9.23 0.47 -11.05
C PHE A 45 -9.28 -1.02 -11.46
N GLY A 46 -9.52 -1.95 -10.52
CA GLY A 46 -9.60 -3.39 -10.76
C GLY A 46 -8.25 -4.07 -11.03
N MET A 47 -7.14 -3.39 -10.72
CA MET A 47 -5.80 -3.89 -11.02
C MET A 47 -5.35 -4.89 -9.96
N LYS A 48 -5.21 -6.17 -10.33
CA LYS A 48 -4.83 -7.25 -9.39
C LYS A 48 -3.33 -7.52 -9.31
N VAL A 49 -2.56 -6.97 -10.24
CA VAL A 49 -1.11 -7.22 -10.35
C VAL A 49 -0.31 -5.97 -9.98
N PRO A 50 0.73 -6.12 -9.13
CA PRO A 50 1.64 -5.03 -8.81
C PRO A 50 2.33 -4.47 -10.06
N PRO A 51 2.75 -3.19 -10.04
CA PRO A 51 3.63 -2.66 -11.07
C PRO A 51 4.90 -3.49 -11.24
N THR A 52 5.31 -3.77 -12.49
CA THR A 52 6.54 -4.53 -12.80
C THR A 52 7.78 -3.97 -12.09
N MET A 53 7.84 -2.64 -11.96
CA MET A 53 8.92 -1.90 -11.29
C MET A 53 9.07 -2.22 -9.80
N PHE A 54 8.09 -2.88 -9.18
CA PHE A 54 8.14 -3.22 -7.75
C PHE A 54 8.52 -4.69 -7.53
N LEU A 55 8.47 -5.54 -8.56
CA LEU A 55 8.61 -7.00 -8.40
C LEU A 55 9.98 -7.41 -7.86
N ASP A 56 11.03 -6.64 -8.19
CA ASP A 56 12.41 -6.84 -7.74
C ASP A 56 12.75 -6.13 -6.43
N GLU A 57 11.83 -5.33 -5.87
CA GLU A 57 12.02 -4.57 -4.63
C GLU A 57 10.99 -4.97 -3.58
N PRO A 58 11.33 -5.90 -2.67
CA PRO A 58 10.38 -6.47 -1.71
C PRO A 58 9.66 -5.43 -0.84
N GLN A 59 10.30 -4.31 -0.52
CA GLN A 59 9.68 -3.26 0.30
C GLN A 59 8.58 -2.51 -0.45
N LEU A 60 8.81 -2.16 -1.72
CA LEU A 60 7.80 -1.53 -2.58
C LEU A 60 6.66 -2.50 -2.87
N LEU A 61 6.99 -3.76 -3.17
CA LEU A 61 5.99 -4.80 -3.40
C LEU A 61 5.10 -5.02 -2.17
N LYS A 62 5.70 -5.09 -0.99
CA LYS A 62 4.96 -5.24 0.27
C LYS A 62 4.08 -4.02 0.54
N ALA A 63 4.61 -2.81 0.39
CA ALA A 63 3.85 -1.58 0.60
C ALA A 63 2.63 -1.50 -0.32
N TRP A 64 2.82 -1.78 -1.61
CA TRP A 64 1.74 -1.85 -2.59
C TRP A 64 0.68 -2.88 -2.21
N ARG A 65 1.08 -4.11 -1.88
CA ARG A 65 0.15 -5.17 -1.46
C ARG A 65 -0.63 -4.78 -0.22
N ASN A 66 0.01 -4.13 0.75
CA ASN A 66 -0.67 -3.65 1.95
C ASN A 66 -1.75 -2.60 1.62
N GLY A 67 -1.50 -1.71 0.67
CA GLY A 67 -2.50 -0.71 0.25
C GLY A 67 -3.67 -1.35 -0.49
N TRP A 68 -3.36 -2.26 -1.41
CA TRP A 68 -4.35 -3.02 -2.17
C TRP A 68 -5.25 -3.86 -1.27
N ASN A 69 -4.64 -4.66 -0.37
CA ASN A 69 -5.37 -5.49 0.59
C ASN A 69 -6.22 -4.64 1.53
N PHE A 70 -5.70 -3.51 2.01
CA PHE A 70 -6.46 -2.62 2.89
C PHE A 70 -7.72 -2.08 2.21
N HIS A 71 -7.64 -1.71 0.93
CA HIS A 71 -8.84 -1.32 0.18
C HIS A 71 -9.80 -2.51 0.02
N SER A 72 -9.28 -3.67 -0.37
CA SER A 72 -10.07 -4.89 -0.54
C SER A 72 -10.83 -5.28 0.73
N GLU A 73 -10.16 -5.26 1.88
CA GLU A 73 -10.73 -5.56 3.19
C GLU A 73 -11.79 -4.50 3.58
N ALA A 74 -11.51 -3.22 3.33
CA ALA A 74 -12.46 -2.14 3.59
C ALA A 74 -13.73 -2.28 2.73
N GLU A 75 -13.60 -2.60 1.44
CA GLU A 75 -14.74 -2.85 0.55
C GLU A 75 -15.53 -4.10 1.00
N GLU A 76 -14.83 -5.17 1.41
CA GLU A 76 -15.47 -6.37 1.95
C GLU A 76 -16.31 -6.04 3.19
N MET A 77 -15.75 -5.26 4.12
CA MET A 77 -16.42 -4.86 5.37
C MET A 77 -17.59 -3.90 5.10
N GLU A 78 -17.47 -2.99 4.13
CA GLU A 78 -18.56 -2.10 3.68
C GLU A 78 -19.76 -2.89 3.15
N HIS A 79 -19.51 -4.01 2.47
CA HIS A 79 -20.56 -4.87 1.92
C HIS A 79 -21.00 -6.00 2.88
N CYS A 80 -20.39 -6.12 4.06
CA CYS A 80 -20.73 -7.14 5.03
C CYS A 80 -21.99 -6.75 5.83
N PRO A 81 -23.10 -7.52 5.75
CA PRO A 81 -24.32 -7.20 6.49
C PRO A 81 -24.16 -7.27 8.01
N GLU A 82 -23.24 -8.12 8.50
CA GLU A 82 -22.92 -8.21 9.92
C GLU A 82 -22.15 -6.97 10.37
N CYS A 83 -21.15 -6.48 9.63
CA CYS A 83 -20.45 -5.24 9.97
C CYS A 83 -21.38 -4.02 9.98
N ASN A 84 -22.38 -4.00 9.10
CA ASN A 84 -23.32 -2.89 8.94
C ASN A 84 -24.68 -3.14 9.62
N ASN A 85 -24.75 -4.03 10.61
CA ASN A 85 -25.99 -4.31 11.29
C ASN A 85 -26.49 -3.10 12.12
N GLN A 86 -27.81 -2.92 12.19
CA GLN A 86 -28.44 -1.81 12.93
C GLN A 86 -28.34 -1.93 14.47
N TYR A 87 -27.83 -3.05 14.98
CA TYR A 87 -27.80 -3.37 16.41
C TYR A 87 -26.44 -3.08 17.06
N GLY A 88 -25.42 -2.72 16.27
CA GLY A 88 -24.06 -2.51 16.74
C GLY A 88 -23.39 -3.79 17.27
N ILE A 89 -23.85 -4.96 16.83
CA ILE A 89 -23.29 -6.25 17.25
C ILE A 89 -21.96 -6.47 16.51
N PRO A 90 -20.88 -6.93 17.17
CA PRO A 90 -19.63 -7.26 16.49
C PRO A 90 -19.81 -8.30 15.38
N CYS A 91 -19.10 -8.10 14.26
CA CYS A 91 -19.08 -9.05 13.16
C CYS A 91 -18.38 -10.35 13.58
N SER A 92 -18.90 -11.50 13.16
CA SER A 92 -18.26 -12.79 13.46
C SER A 92 -17.05 -13.10 12.58
N GLN A 93 -16.90 -12.38 11.46
CA GLN A 93 -15.88 -12.62 10.43
C GLN A 93 -14.75 -11.60 10.45
N HIS A 94 -15.01 -10.38 10.93
CA HIS A 94 -14.06 -9.27 10.92
C HIS A 94 -13.87 -8.74 12.34
N ASP A 95 -12.68 -8.96 12.90
CA ASP A 95 -12.26 -8.38 14.18
C ASP A 95 -11.76 -6.94 13.93
N TYR A 96 -12.36 -5.98 14.64
CA TYR A 96 -12.01 -4.55 14.61
C TYR A 96 -11.10 -4.17 15.79
#